data_AF-A0AAN4YIF0-F1
#
_entry.id   AF-A0AAN4YIF0-F1
#
_cell.length_a   1.000
_cell.length_b   1.000
_cell.length_c   1.000
_cell.angle_alpha   90.00
_cell.angle_beta   90.00
_cell.angle_gamma   90.00
#
_symmetry.space_group_name_H-M   'P 1'
#
loop_
_entity.id
_entity.type
_entity.pdbx_description
1 polymer ?
#
loop_
_entity_poly.entity_id
_entity_poly.type
_entity_poly.pdbx_seq_one_letter_code
_entity_poly.pdbx_strand_id
1 'polypeptide(L)'
;MNSFPVQPTLYQNSSLVQFSDSLRLLFSIAIPFYGTHATRVEENGHSRCQWKYLAFGIATHRTEDWTVACLLKSEAFCSSEHCGHVLNLERGRRFLNWTVVARLWGFQDSNNSLGCKVATSKHGTRIAVANWNVLYIWALQPSALIEQNSNGYYPSLLQSPGSAMVELRPLVIPLYAVCFKLRFTDVEDELLAITDRGLMYWNLGPLGRGQRNTEELPAWGDSV
;
A
#
# COMPACT_ATOMS: atom_id res chain seq x y z
N MET A 1 -4.73 20.76 -40.69
CA MET A 1 -3.80 19.92 -39.89
C MET A 1 -4.37 19.86 -38.49
N ASN A 2 -5.09 18.80 -38.15
CA ASN A 2 -5.74 18.67 -36.85
C ASN A 2 -4.74 18.06 -35.87
N SER A 3 -4.30 18.85 -34.90
CA SER A 3 -3.53 18.38 -33.76
C SER A 3 -4.44 17.53 -32.87
N PHE A 4 -4.18 16.23 -32.83
CA PHE A 4 -4.70 15.38 -31.76
C PHE A 4 -4.03 15.81 -30.45
N PRO A 5 -4.76 16.18 -29.40
CA PRO A 5 -4.17 16.17 -28.08
C PRO A 5 -4.07 14.70 -27.65
N VAL A 6 -2.90 14.09 -27.85
CA VAL A 6 -2.52 12.92 -27.05
C VAL A 6 -2.19 13.45 -25.66
N GLN A 7 -3.22 13.82 -24.91
CA GLN A 7 -3.07 13.94 -23.47
C GLN A 7 -2.89 12.50 -22.99
N PRO A 8 -1.74 12.13 -22.38
CA PRO A 8 -1.67 10.85 -21.71
C PRO A 8 -2.80 10.85 -20.70
N THR A 9 -3.69 9.87 -20.78
CA THR A 9 -4.69 9.60 -19.73
C THR A 9 -3.91 9.10 -18.53
N LEU A 10 -3.25 10.03 -17.83
CA LEU A 10 -2.87 9.86 -16.44
C LEU A 10 -4.21 9.72 -15.73
N TYR A 11 -4.66 8.49 -15.54
CA TYR A 11 -5.80 8.20 -14.69
C TYR A 11 -5.56 8.96 -13.38
N GLN A 12 -6.44 9.91 -13.07
CA GLN A 12 -6.40 10.61 -11.80
C GLN A 12 -6.51 9.53 -10.73
N ASN A 13 -5.42 9.31 -10.00
CA ASN A 13 -5.35 8.31 -8.95
C ASN A 13 -6.03 8.81 -7.67
N SER A 14 -6.97 9.75 -7.81
CA SER A 14 -7.68 10.40 -6.72
C SER A 14 -9.13 9.93 -6.70
N SER A 15 -9.61 9.40 -5.59
CA SER A 15 -11.01 8.96 -5.43
C SER A 15 -11.61 9.44 -4.11
N LEU A 16 -12.89 9.81 -4.15
CA LEU A 16 -13.62 10.26 -2.97
C LEU A 16 -14.22 9.05 -2.24
N VAL A 17 -13.62 8.68 -1.12
CA VAL A 17 -13.94 7.45 -0.37
C VAL A 17 -14.58 7.79 0.98
N GLN A 18 -15.55 6.98 1.40
CA GLN A 18 -16.11 7.07 2.75
C GLN A 18 -15.05 6.62 3.78
N PHE A 19 -14.71 7.52 4.71
CA PHE A 19 -13.74 7.26 5.77
C PHE A 19 -14.40 6.91 7.11
N SER A 20 -15.48 7.62 7.46
CA SER A 20 -16.38 7.34 8.60
C SER A 20 -17.82 7.65 8.19
N ASP A 21 -18.82 7.38 9.02
CA ASP A 21 -20.24 7.61 8.68
C ASP A 21 -20.56 9.02 8.17
N SER A 22 -19.86 10.04 8.68
CA SER A 22 -20.09 11.45 8.34
C SER A 22 -19.01 12.07 7.46
N LEU A 23 -17.90 11.36 7.19
CA LEU A 23 -16.73 11.94 6.53
C LEU A 23 -16.33 11.17 5.27
N ARG A 24 -16.22 11.91 4.16
CA ARG A 24 -15.60 11.44 2.93
C ARG A 24 -14.29 12.20 2.69
N LEU A 25 -13.26 11.46 2.30
CA LEU A 25 -11.95 12.02 2.02
C LEU A 25 -11.54 11.74 0.58
N LEU A 26 -10.86 12.70 -0.04
CA LEU A 26 -10.27 12.52 -1.37
C LEU A 26 -8.91 11.84 -1.20
N PHE A 27 -8.87 10.53 -1.44
CA PHE A 27 -7.65 9.72 -1.36
C PHE A 27 -6.86 9.77 -2.65
N SER A 28 -5.55 10.02 -2.56
CA SER A 28 -4.60 9.61 -3.59
C SER A 28 -4.21 8.15 -3.36
N ILE A 29 -4.55 7.29 -4.31
CA ILE A 29 -4.46 5.84 -4.22
C ILE A 29 -3.29 5.36 -5.09
N ALA A 30 -2.42 4.54 -4.52
CA ALA A 30 -1.30 3.95 -5.22
C ALA A 30 -1.74 2.75 -6.08
N ILE A 31 -0.79 2.16 -6.80
CA ILE A 31 -0.99 0.88 -7.49
C ILE A 31 -1.34 -0.17 -6.44
N PRO A 32 -2.32 -1.05 -6.70
CA PRO A 32 -2.56 -2.20 -5.85
C PRO A 32 -1.28 -3.00 -5.59
N PHE A 33 -1.08 -3.42 -4.36
CA PHE A 33 0.06 -4.24 -3.95
C PHE A 33 -0.33 -5.71 -3.71
N TYR A 34 -1.62 -5.99 -3.58
CA TYR A 34 -2.14 -7.33 -3.37
C TYR A 34 -3.50 -7.48 -4.07
N GLY A 35 -3.83 -8.68 -4.51
CA GLY A 35 -5.12 -8.97 -5.10
C GLY A 35 -5.45 -10.45 -5.07
N THR A 36 -6.73 -10.76 -5.23
CA THR A 36 -7.23 -12.13 -5.34
C THR A 36 -8.14 -12.24 -6.55
N HIS A 37 -8.20 -13.48 -7.05
CA HIS A 37 -9.06 -13.85 -8.16
C HIS A 37 -9.74 -15.18 -7.81
N ALA A 38 -11.06 -15.22 -7.88
CA ALA A 38 -11.84 -16.42 -7.63
C ALA A 38 -13.04 -16.50 -8.57
N THR A 39 -13.31 -17.69 -9.11
CA THR A 39 -14.56 -17.97 -9.84
C THR A 39 -15.65 -18.29 -8.83
N ARG A 40 -16.75 -17.53 -8.85
CA ARG A 40 -17.94 -17.77 -8.04
C ARG A 40 -19.07 -18.26 -8.92
N VAL A 41 -19.75 -19.32 -8.50
CA VAL A 41 -21.01 -19.75 -9.10
C VAL A 41 -22.12 -18.96 -8.42
N GLU A 42 -22.83 -18.14 -9.19
CA GLU A 42 -24.00 -17.42 -8.75
C GLU A 42 -25.19 -18.39 -8.56
N GLU A 43 -26.20 -18.00 -7.78
CA GLU A 43 -27.38 -18.84 -7.50
C GLU A 43 -28.16 -19.25 -8.77
N ASN A 44 -28.02 -18.47 -9.84
CA ASN A 44 -28.59 -18.72 -11.17
C ASN A 44 -27.79 -19.76 -11.98
N GLY A 45 -26.71 -20.34 -11.43
CA GLY A 45 -25.83 -21.31 -12.09
C GLY A 45 -24.73 -20.70 -12.96
N HIS A 46 -24.71 -19.38 -13.16
CA HIS A 46 -23.66 -18.71 -13.94
C HIS A 46 -22.37 -18.57 -13.12
N SER A 47 -21.24 -18.86 -13.75
CA SER A 47 -19.93 -18.68 -13.13
C SER A 47 -19.36 -17.30 -13.49
N ARG A 48 -19.06 -16.47 -12.48
CA ARG A 48 -18.40 -15.17 -12.67
C ARG A 48 -17.09 -15.09 -11.91
N CYS A 49 -16.06 -14.59 -12.58
CA CYS A 49 -14.79 -14.28 -11.96
C CYS A 49 -14.91 -13.01 -11.11
N GLN A 50 -14.62 -13.10 -9.81
CA GLN A 50 -14.49 -11.97 -8.89
C GLN A 50 -13.02 -11.63 -8.68
N TRP A 51 -12.73 -10.34 -8.77
CA TRP A 51 -11.42 -9.75 -8.57
C TRP A 51 -11.49 -8.83 -7.37
N LYS A 52 -10.50 -8.91 -6.49
CA LYS A 52 -10.33 -7.96 -5.39
C LYS A 52 -8.92 -7.45 -5.39
N TYR A 53 -8.75 -6.20 -4.98
CA TYR A 53 -7.45 -5.53 -4.91
C TYR A 53 -7.33 -4.76 -3.60
N LEU A 54 -6.12 -4.73 -3.05
CA LEU A 54 -5.72 -3.85 -1.97
C LEU A 54 -4.69 -2.84 -2.47
N ALA A 55 -4.92 -1.57 -2.16
CA ALA A 55 -4.02 -0.48 -2.46
C ALA A 55 -3.75 0.36 -1.21
N PHE A 56 -2.57 0.96 -1.17
CA PHE A 56 -2.23 2.01 -0.21
C PHE A 56 -2.78 3.34 -0.71
N GLY A 57 -3.33 4.17 0.18
CA GLY A 57 -3.74 5.52 -0.18
C GLY A 57 -3.62 6.50 0.97
N ILE A 58 -3.40 7.76 0.61
CA ILE A 58 -3.26 8.88 1.55
C ILE A 58 -4.37 9.90 1.27
N ALA A 59 -4.95 10.46 2.31
CA ALA A 59 -5.85 11.60 2.19
C ALA A 59 -5.56 12.65 3.26
N THR A 60 -5.78 13.91 2.90
CA THR A 60 -5.69 15.05 3.81
C THR A 60 -7.08 15.64 4.02
N HIS A 61 -7.50 15.75 5.28
CA HIS A 61 -8.71 16.45 5.64
C HIS A 61 -8.46 17.96 5.56
N ARG A 62 -8.94 18.60 4.49
CA ARG A 62 -8.59 19.99 4.15
C ARG A 62 -9.00 21.04 5.20
N THR A 63 -10.03 20.77 5.99
CA THR A 63 -10.55 21.73 6.97
C THR A 63 -9.70 21.76 8.24
N GLU A 64 -9.22 20.61 8.69
CA GLU A 64 -8.46 20.47 9.95
C GLU A 64 -6.98 20.12 9.73
N ASP A 65 -6.56 20.05 8.48
CA ASP A 65 -5.18 19.84 8.02
C ASP A 65 -4.46 18.62 8.62
N TRP A 66 -5.20 17.54 8.86
CA TRP A 66 -4.61 16.25 9.23
C TRP A 66 -4.58 15.30 8.04
N THR A 67 -3.55 14.46 7.99
CA THR A 67 -3.36 13.44 6.96
C THR A 67 -3.55 12.04 7.54
N VAL A 68 -4.14 11.14 6.76
CA VAL A 68 -4.24 9.71 7.08
C VAL A 68 -3.70 8.86 5.94
N ALA A 69 -3.09 7.74 6.30
CA ALA A 69 -2.81 6.64 5.40
C ALA A 69 -3.76 5.48 5.69
N CYS A 70 -4.29 4.88 4.64
CA CYS A 70 -5.25 3.78 4.71
C CYS A 70 -4.91 2.69 3.69
N LEU A 71 -5.43 1.50 3.96
CA LEU A 71 -5.54 0.41 3.00
C LEU A 71 -6.95 0.42 2.44
N LEU A 72 -7.03 0.47 1.11
CA LEU A 72 -8.28 0.54 0.38
C LEU A 72 -8.49 -0.73 -0.41
N LYS A 73 -9.71 -1.25 -0.36
CA LYS A 73 -10.17 -2.38 -1.15
C LYS A 73 -10.95 -1.87 -2.36
N SER A 74 -10.72 -2.49 -3.51
CA SER A 74 -11.65 -2.42 -4.65
C SER A 74 -11.99 -3.82 -5.14
N GLU A 75 -13.14 -3.98 -5.77
CA GLU A 75 -13.59 -5.24 -6.33
C GLU A 75 -14.28 -5.07 -7.69
N ALA A 76 -14.18 -6.09 -8.52
CA ALA A 76 -14.79 -6.13 -9.83
C ALA A 76 -15.23 -7.55 -10.21
N PHE A 77 -16.29 -7.63 -11.00
CA PHE A 77 -16.83 -8.88 -11.52
C PHE A 77 -16.61 -8.93 -13.03
N CYS A 78 -16.08 -10.05 -13.52
CA CYS A 78 -16.00 -10.29 -14.94
C CYS A 78 -17.35 -10.79 -15.44
N SER A 79 -17.81 -10.23 -16.56
CA SER A 79 -19.01 -10.69 -17.27
C SER A 79 -18.78 -11.93 -18.12
N SER A 80 -17.55 -12.42 -18.24
CA SER A 80 -17.20 -13.60 -19.03
C SER A 80 -17.04 -14.85 -18.17
N GLU A 81 -17.65 -15.95 -18.61
CA GLU A 81 -17.55 -17.28 -18.00
C GLU A 81 -16.19 -17.96 -18.28
N HIS A 82 -15.47 -17.51 -19.32
CA HIS A 82 -14.18 -18.07 -19.76
C HIS A 82 -13.05 -17.06 -19.57
N CYS A 83 -12.90 -16.59 -18.33
CA CYS A 83 -11.90 -15.58 -18.01
C CYS A 83 -10.50 -16.25 -17.91
N GLY A 84 -9.67 -16.14 -18.94
CA GLY A 84 -8.31 -16.72 -18.96
C GLY A 84 -7.28 -15.99 -18.08
N HIS A 85 -7.71 -15.16 -17.13
CA HIS A 85 -6.93 -14.01 -16.69
C HIS A 85 -5.96 -14.30 -15.54
N VAL A 86 -4.69 -13.98 -15.76
CA VAL A 86 -3.65 -13.85 -14.75
C VAL A 86 -3.91 -12.60 -13.88
N LEU A 87 -3.62 -12.68 -12.58
CA LEU A 87 -3.72 -11.53 -11.68
C LEU A 87 -2.84 -10.38 -12.15
N ASN A 88 -3.45 -9.24 -12.48
CA ASN A 88 -2.74 -8.03 -12.91
C ASN A 88 -3.07 -6.86 -11.98
N LEU A 89 -2.12 -6.53 -11.10
CA LEU A 89 -2.24 -5.43 -10.14
C LEU A 89 -2.38 -4.06 -10.80
N GLU A 90 -1.76 -3.85 -11.97
CA GLU A 90 -1.86 -2.60 -12.73
C GLU A 90 -3.30 -2.32 -13.20
N ARG A 91 -4.09 -3.38 -13.42
CA ARG A 91 -5.51 -3.25 -13.78
C ARG A 91 -6.30 -2.55 -12.68
N GLY A 92 -5.92 -2.72 -11.41
CA GLY A 92 -6.67 -2.14 -10.31
C GLY A 92 -6.59 -0.61 -10.22
N ARG A 93 -5.67 0.04 -10.93
CA ARG A 93 -5.66 1.51 -11.08
C ARG A 93 -6.91 2.06 -11.77
N ARG A 94 -7.66 1.23 -12.48
CA ARG A 94 -8.84 1.64 -13.26
C ARG A 94 -10.12 1.63 -12.44
N PHE A 95 -10.09 1.15 -11.20
CA PHE A 95 -11.29 1.09 -10.38
C PHE A 95 -11.57 2.42 -9.69
N LEU A 96 -12.85 2.79 -9.70
CA LEU A 96 -13.34 4.04 -9.12
C LEU A 96 -13.91 3.83 -7.71
N ASN A 97 -14.46 2.64 -7.46
CA ASN A 97 -15.10 2.29 -6.20
C ASN A 97 -14.07 1.68 -5.25
N TRP A 98 -13.81 2.39 -4.17
CA TRP A 98 -12.89 1.99 -3.11
C TRP A 98 -13.59 2.02 -1.77
N THR A 99 -13.17 1.16 -0.86
CA THR A 99 -13.62 1.10 0.53
C THR A 99 -12.41 1.03 1.43
N VAL A 100 -12.38 1.84 2.50
CA VAL A 100 -11.31 1.75 3.50
C VAL A 100 -11.49 0.47 4.31
N VAL A 101 -10.44 -0.37 4.36
CA VAL A 101 -10.44 -1.62 5.15
C VAL A 101 -9.49 -1.57 6.33
N ALA A 102 -8.48 -0.69 6.27
CA ALA A 102 -7.58 -0.48 7.40
C ALA A 102 -7.06 0.95 7.45
N ARG A 103 -6.84 1.47 8.66
CA ARG A 103 -6.09 2.69 8.92
C ARG A 103 -4.67 2.34 9.38
N LEU A 104 -3.69 2.98 8.77
CA LEU A 104 -2.30 2.89 9.18
C LEU A 104 -2.02 3.98 10.23
N TRP A 105 -2.23 3.64 11.50
CA TRP A 105 -2.00 4.56 12.61
C TRP A 105 -0.52 4.96 12.71
N GLY A 106 -0.27 6.14 13.27
CA GLY A 106 1.09 6.66 13.44
C GLY A 106 1.74 7.15 12.13
N PHE A 107 1.05 7.02 10.99
CA PHE A 107 1.50 7.64 9.75
C PHE A 107 1.62 9.15 9.93
N GLN A 108 2.75 9.69 9.48
CA GLN A 108 3.01 11.12 9.42
C GLN A 108 3.41 11.45 8.00
N ASP A 109 2.70 12.39 7.39
CA ASP A 109 3.03 12.86 6.06
C ASP A 109 4.34 13.66 6.09
N SER A 110 5.03 13.70 4.95
CA SER A 110 6.25 14.49 4.84
C SER A 110 5.89 15.96 4.70
N ASN A 111 6.48 16.81 5.55
CA ASN A 111 6.42 18.26 5.42
C ASN A 111 7.56 18.84 4.54
N ASN A 112 8.24 17.98 3.77
CA ASN A 112 9.40 18.33 2.97
C ASN A 112 9.19 17.94 1.51
N SER A 113 10.02 18.52 0.63
CA SER A 113 9.94 18.30 -0.83
C SER A 113 10.26 16.87 -1.26
N LEU A 114 10.89 16.06 -0.39
CA LEU A 114 11.27 14.70 -0.75
C LEU A 114 10.04 13.80 -0.85
N GLY A 115 8.99 14.03 -0.04
CA GLY A 115 7.85 13.12 0.00
C GLY A 115 8.12 11.86 0.82
N CYS A 116 7.08 11.19 1.29
CA CYS A 116 7.20 9.83 1.80
C CYS A 116 7.69 8.83 0.72
N LYS A 117 8.41 7.78 1.13
CA LYS A 117 8.78 6.65 0.28
C LYS A 117 8.05 5.41 0.75
N VAL A 118 7.25 4.81 -0.11
CA VAL A 118 6.40 3.66 0.22
C VAL A 118 6.91 2.43 -0.49
N ALA A 119 6.99 1.31 0.23
CA ALA A 119 7.30 0.00 -0.32
C ALA A 119 6.35 -1.05 0.29
N THR A 120 6.04 -2.08 -0.50
CA THR A 120 5.25 -3.23 -0.07
C THR A 120 6.07 -4.49 -0.27
N SER A 121 5.93 -5.46 0.63
CA SER A 121 6.57 -6.77 0.47
C SER A 121 5.90 -7.58 -0.62
N LYS A 122 6.59 -8.62 -1.11
CA LYS A 122 6.16 -9.43 -2.27
C LYS A 122 4.74 -9.99 -2.13
N HIS A 123 4.38 -10.47 -0.94
CA HIS A 123 3.03 -11.00 -0.67
C HIS A 123 2.12 -9.97 -0.02
N GLY A 124 2.56 -8.71 0.12
CA GLY A 124 1.77 -7.64 0.73
C GLY A 124 1.55 -7.82 2.23
N THR A 125 2.36 -8.62 2.92
CA THR A 125 2.25 -8.81 4.38
C THR A 125 2.96 -7.71 5.17
N ARG A 126 3.69 -6.83 4.50
CA ARG A 126 4.33 -5.65 5.08
C ARG A 126 4.14 -4.44 4.18
N ILE A 127 3.92 -3.29 4.80
CA ILE A 127 4.07 -1.98 4.16
C ILE A 127 5.08 -1.19 4.96
N ALA A 128 6.05 -0.61 4.27
CA ALA A 128 7.04 0.26 4.85
C ALA A 128 6.90 1.67 4.25
N VAL A 129 6.90 2.68 5.10
CA VAL A 129 6.90 4.09 4.72
C VAL A 129 8.07 4.78 5.39
N ALA A 130 9.00 5.30 4.60
CA ALA A 130 10.01 6.22 5.10
C ALA A 130 9.52 7.66 4.97
N ASN A 131 9.55 8.40 6.08
CA ASN A 131 9.39 9.84 6.12
C ASN A 131 10.71 10.45 6.61
N TRP A 132 11.46 11.07 5.68
CA TRP A 132 12.76 11.66 5.93
C TRP A 132 13.77 10.66 6.57
N ASN A 133 13.90 10.69 7.90
CA ASN A 133 14.81 9.88 8.69
C ASN A 133 14.11 8.89 9.64
N VAL A 134 12.81 8.68 9.48
CA VAL A 134 12.02 7.71 10.26
C VAL A 134 11.36 6.72 9.30
N LEU A 135 11.43 5.44 9.66
CA LEU A 135 10.83 4.34 8.93
C LEU A 135 9.68 3.75 9.75
N TYR A 136 8.49 3.71 9.16
CA TYR A 136 7.29 3.09 9.72
C TYR A 136 7.02 1.79 8.97
N ILE A 137 6.76 0.70 9.70
CA ILE A 137 6.48 -0.61 9.11
C ILE A 137 5.21 -1.17 9.74
N TRP A 138 4.21 -1.49 8.92
CA TRP A 138 2.99 -2.16 9.34
C TRP A 138 3.00 -3.61 8.89
N ALA A 139 2.68 -4.51 9.81
CA ALA A 139 2.43 -5.92 9.51
C ALA A 139 0.95 -6.13 9.16
N LEU A 140 0.71 -6.88 8.09
CA LEU A 140 -0.60 -7.08 7.49
C LEU A 140 -0.86 -8.57 7.29
N GLN A 141 -2.12 -8.96 7.47
CA GLN A 141 -2.70 -10.14 6.86
C GLN A 141 -3.60 -9.73 5.68
N PRO A 142 -3.07 -9.71 4.44
CA PRO A 142 -3.77 -9.14 3.29
C PRO A 142 -5.02 -9.94 2.91
N SER A 143 -5.02 -11.26 3.08
CA SER A 143 -6.19 -12.12 2.85
C SER A 143 -7.35 -11.82 3.80
N ALA A 144 -7.06 -11.44 5.05
CA ALA A 144 -8.09 -11.01 6.00
C ALA A 144 -8.61 -9.61 5.64
N LEU A 145 -7.72 -8.66 5.34
CA LEU A 145 -8.10 -7.28 5.01
C LEU A 145 -8.93 -7.18 3.72
N ILE A 146 -8.57 -7.93 2.68
CA ILE A 146 -9.28 -7.91 1.40
C ILE A 146 -10.71 -8.46 1.51
N GLU A 147 -10.94 -9.32 2.51
CA GLU A 147 -12.25 -9.85 2.88
C GLU A 147 -12.89 -9.09 4.05
N GLN A 148 -12.43 -7.86 4.31
CA GLN A 148 -12.98 -6.97 5.34
C GLN A 148 -13.02 -7.62 6.73
N ASN A 149 -12.00 -8.40 7.05
CA ASN A 149 -11.85 -9.12 8.32
C ASN A 149 -13.03 -10.06 8.66
N SER A 150 -13.74 -10.58 7.66
CA SER A 150 -14.88 -11.50 7.85
C SER A 150 -14.53 -12.81 8.58
N ASN A 151 -13.26 -13.21 8.56
CA ASN A 151 -12.76 -14.39 9.27
C ASN A 151 -12.38 -14.11 10.74
N GLY A 152 -12.47 -12.87 11.21
CA GLY A 152 -12.11 -12.48 12.58
C GLY A 152 -10.61 -12.55 12.89
N TYR A 153 -9.74 -12.52 11.88
CA TYR A 153 -8.28 -12.54 12.09
C TYR A 153 -7.80 -11.38 12.97
N TYR A 154 -8.32 -10.18 12.74
CA TYR A 154 -8.09 -9.03 13.61
C TYR A 154 -9.17 -8.98 14.70
N PRO A 155 -8.81 -8.94 15.99
CA PRO A 155 -9.78 -8.84 17.07
C PRO A 155 -10.56 -7.52 16.98
N SER A 156 -11.78 -7.53 17.52
CA SER A 156 -12.67 -6.36 17.54
C SER A 156 -12.06 -5.14 18.24
N LEU A 157 -11.14 -5.34 19.20
CA LEU A 157 -10.42 -4.25 19.87
C LEU A 157 -9.53 -3.43 18.91
N LEU A 158 -9.14 -4.01 17.77
CA LEU A 158 -8.41 -3.29 16.72
C LEU A 158 -9.34 -2.67 15.69
N GLN A 159 -10.66 -2.72 15.85
CA GLN A 159 -11.59 -2.06 14.94
C GLN A 159 -11.94 -0.67 15.46
N SER A 160 -12.05 0.29 14.55
CA SER A 160 -12.41 1.66 14.93
C SER A 160 -13.86 1.71 15.42
N PRO A 161 -14.19 2.41 16.52
CA PRO A 161 -15.57 2.51 16.99
C PRO A 161 -16.49 3.07 15.89
N GLY A 162 -17.58 2.37 15.59
CA GLY A 162 -18.54 2.79 14.55
C GLY A 162 -18.09 2.50 13.10
N SER A 163 -16.97 1.81 12.88
CA SER A 163 -16.52 1.41 11.55
C SER A 163 -15.94 -0.01 11.56
N ALA A 164 -16.14 -0.78 10.49
CA ALA A 164 -15.49 -2.08 10.31
C ALA A 164 -13.99 -1.98 9.97
N MET A 165 -13.43 -0.77 9.97
CA MET A 165 -12.04 -0.49 9.64
C MET A 165 -11.08 -1.00 10.72
N VAL A 166 -10.07 -1.77 10.31
CA VAL A 166 -9.00 -2.25 11.19
C VAL A 166 -7.95 -1.16 11.43
N GLU A 167 -7.50 -1.01 12.66
CA GLU A 167 -6.47 -0.06 13.09
C GLU A 167 -5.13 -0.75 13.26
N LEU A 168 -4.19 -0.46 12.36
CA LEU A 168 -2.87 -1.09 12.34
C LEU A 168 -1.82 -0.15 12.89
N ARG A 169 -1.01 -0.64 13.84
CA ARG A 169 0.06 0.12 14.49
C ARG A 169 1.42 -0.21 13.83
N PRO A 170 2.31 0.79 13.65
CA PRO A 170 3.60 0.56 13.03
C PRO A 170 4.65 0.13 14.06
N LEU A 171 5.62 -0.64 13.60
CA LEU A 171 6.98 -0.61 14.14
C LEU A 171 7.66 0.65 13.61
N VAL A 172 8.24 1.46 14.50
CA VAL A 172 8.93 2.72 14.15
C VAL A 172 10.42 2.54 14.36
N ILE A 173 11.21 2.77 13.29
CA ILE A 173 12.67 2.62 13.29
C ILE A 173 13.31 3.96 12.89
N PRO A 174 14.14 4.57 13.74
CA PRO A 174 14.97 5.71 13.34
C PRO A 174 16.02 5.28 12.31
N LEU A 175 16.09 5.95 11.17
CA LEU A 175 17.08 5.69 10.11
C LEU A 175 18.42 6.38 10.37
N TYR A 176 18.39 7.53 11.06
CA TYR A 176 19.55 8.42 11.22
C TYR A 176 20.23 8.77 9.87
N ALA A 177 19.45 8.79 8.79
CA ALA A 177 19.85 9.07 7.41
C ALA A 177 18.60 9.48 6.61
N VAL A 178 18.77 10.28 5.56
CA VAL A 178 17.70 10.69 4.65
C VAL A 178 17.43 9.56 3.65
N CYS A 179 16.21 9.03 3.64
CA CYS A 179 15.81 7.95 2.73
C CYS A 179 15.35 8.47 1.37
N PHE A 180 16.08 8.13 0.31
CA PHE A 180 15.72 8.48 -1.06
C PHE A 180 14.86 7.43 -1.74
N LYS A 181 15.04 6.15 -1.39
CA LYS A 181 14.29 5.03 -1.99
C LYS A 181 14.17 3.88 -1.02
N LEU A 182 13.04 3.19 -1.07
CA LEU A 182 12.71 2.05 -0.24
C LEU A 182 12.25 0.88 -1.11
N ARG A 183 12.65 -0.34 -0.79
CA ARG A 183 12.25 -1.55 -1.52
C ARG A 183 12.38 -2.80 -0.65
N PHE A 184 11.37 -3.66 -0.67
CA PHE A 184 11.51 -5.03 -0.18
C PHE A 184 12.24 -5.90 -1.22
N THR A 185 13.06 -6.85 -0.76
CA THR A 185 13.70 -7.84 -1.64
C THR A 185 12.68 -8.91 -2.06
N ASP A 186 13.14 -9.97 -2.73
CA ASP A 186 12.28 -11.13 -3.03
C ASP A 186 11.94 -11.95 -1.78
N VAL A 187 12.66 -11.73 -0.68
CA VAL A 187 12.38 -12.26 0.65
C VAL A 187 11.42 -11.32 1.37
N GLU A 188 10.32 -11.87 1.90
CA GLU A 188 9.17 -11.10 2.41
C GLU A 188 9.53 -10.10 3.52
N ASP A 189 10.45 -10.48 4.41
CA ASP A 189 10.83 -9.70 5.58
C ASP A 189 12.12 -8.89 5.39
N GLU A 190 12.68 -8.82 4.17
CA GLU A 190 13.92 -8.08 3.91
C GLU A 190 13.64 -6.73 3.25
N LEU A 191 14.15 -5.67 3.86
CA LEU A 191 13.94 -4.29 3.44
C LEU A 191 15.26 -3.59 3.17
N LEU A 192 15.34 -2.91 2.03
CA LEU A 192 16.46 -2.08 1.61
C LEU A 192 16.03 -0.61 1.55
N ALA A 193 16.89 0.28 2.04
CA ALA A 193 16.78 1.72 1.84
C ALA A 193 18.07 2.27 1.23
N ILE A 194 17.93 3.09 0.18
CA ILE A 194 19.01 3.92 -0.34
C ILE A 194 18.94 5.25 0.40
N THR A 195 20.02 5.60 1.09
CA THR A 195 20.09 6.80 1.93
C THR A 195 21.27 7.69 1.58
N ASP A 196 21.30 8.90 2.13
CA ASP A 196 22.45 9.82 2.08
C ASP A 196 23.70 9.28 2.81
N ARG A 197 23.56 8.18 3.57
CA ARG A 197 24.65 7.47 4.25
C ARG A 197 24.94 6.10 3.64
N GLY A 198 24.50 5.86 2.40
CA GLY A 198 24.68 4.60 1.70
C GLY A 198 23.47 3.68 1.78
N LEU A 199 23.70 2.39 1.47
CA LEU A 199 22.66 1.37 1.51
C LEU A 199 22.43 0.92 2.95
N MET A 200 21.17 0.81 3.36
CA MET A 200 20.77 0.22 4.63
C MET A 200 19.87 -1.00 4.39
N TYR A 201 20.00 -2.00 5.25
CA TYR A 201 19.31 -3.28 5.16
C TYR A 201 18.68 -3.64 6.51
N TRP A 202 17.49 -4.23 6.49
CA TRP A 202 16.83 -4.80 7.66
C TRP A 202 16.23 -6.17 7.35
N ASN A 203 16.39 -7.11 8.27
CA ASN A 203 15.59 -8.33 8.34
C ASN A 203 14.52 -8.15 9.43
N LEU A 204 13.26 -8.19 9.02
CA LEU A 204 12.06 -7.92 9.82
C LEU A 204 11.35 -9.21 10.27
N GLY A 205 12.00 -10.37 10.08
CA GLY A 205 11.44 -11.66 10.48
C GLY A 205 11.40 -11.83 12.00
N PRO A 206 10.81 -12.92 12.51
CA PRO A 206 10.65 -13.16 13.95
C PRO A 206 11.98 -13.23 14.73
N LEU A 207 13.05 -13.64 14.05
CA LEU A 207 14.43 -13.67 14.56
C LEU A 207 15.28 -12.54 13.98
N GLY A 208 14.67 -11.64 13.22
CA GLY A 208 15.31 -10.52 12.57
C GLY A 208 15.97 -9.62 13.60
N ARG A 209 17.26 -9.37 13.40
CA ARG A 209 17.96 -8.27 14.08
C ARG A 209 17.98 -7.09 13.13
N GLY A 210 17.72 -5.89 13.65
CA GLY A 210 17.98 -4.64 12.93
C GLY A 210 19.48 -4.46 12.76
N GLN A 211 20.08 -5.13 11.78
CA GLN A 211 21.51 -5.04 11.52
C GLN A 211 21.73 -4.00 10.42
N ARG A 212 22.22 -2.82 10.81
CA ARG A 212 22.67 -1.80 9.87
C ARG A 212 23.99 -2.24 9.25
N ASN A 213 23.94 -2.94 8.12
CA ASN A 213 25.08 -3.04 7.24
C ASN A 213 25.10 -1.76 6.40
N THR A 214 26.12 -0.93 6.58
CA THR A 214 26.37 0.24 5.73
C THR A 214 27.44 -0.19 4.75
N GLU A 215 27.07 -0.36 3.49
CA GLU A 215 28.05 -0.55 2.42
C GLU A 215 28.16 0.74 1.62
N GLU A 216 29.39 1.24 1.49
CA GLU A 216 29.70 2.36 0.61
C GLU A 216 29.81 1.83 -0.81
N LEU A 217 29.11 2.46 -1.74
CA LEU A 217 29.28 2.17 -3.16
C LEU A 217 30.70 2.60 -3.54
N PRO A 218 31.53 1.75 -4.16
CA PRO A 218 32.86 2.14 -4.58
C PRO A 218 32.74 3.33 -5.53
N ALA A 219 33.55 4.36 -5.28
CA ALA A 219 33.67 5.48 -6.19
C ALA A 219 34.14 4.95 -7.55
N TRP A 220 33.35 5.20 -8.59
CA TRP A 220 33.80 4.97 -9.97
C TRP A 220 34.94 5.95 -10.25
N GLY A 221 36.20 5.52 -10.14
CA GLY A 221 37.30 6.30 -10.73
C GLY A 221 38.71 6.20 -10.16
N ASP A 222 39.00 5.50 -9.07
CA ASP A 222 40.40 5.33 -8.64
C ASP A 222 40.94 3.96 -9.10
N SER A 223 41.15 3.84 -10.40
CA SER A 223 42.07 2.86 -10.98
C SER A 223 43.09 3.61 -11.83
N VAL A 224 44.26 3.86 -11.24
CA VAL A 224 45.52 4.10 -11.97
C VAL A 224 46.25 2.76 -12.05
#